data_AF-A0A958GB46-F1
#
_entry.id   AF-A0A958GB46-F1
#
_cell.length_a   1.000
_cell.length_b   1.000
_cell.length_c   1.000
_cell.angle_alpha   90.00
_cell.angle_beta   90.00
_cell.angle_gamma   90.00
#
_symmetry.space_group_name_H-M   'P 1'
#
loop_
_entity.id
_entity.type
_entity.pdbx_description
1 polymer ?
#
loop_
_entity_poly.entity_id
_entity_poly.type
_entity_poly.pdbx_seq_one_letter_code
_entity_poly.pdbx_strand_id
1 'polypeptide(L)'
;MLLSIGDCLPWGEFPVHSCFTKAINFVHNGDIISLVQPVVGAGPANIVLHEDAWRNYRTLWVSDDAVQLDGIRMSIDESIRYDSVLRLQILDERSFIANLAILEQELFAAAPAESMVFLLEPRFRQKARSGFAKALAERFLAAAALIRENDFAGS
;
A
#
# COMPACT_ATOMS: atom_id res chain seq x y z
N MET A 1 1.72 8.86 -19.82
CA MET A 1 0.29 9.11 -19.52
C MET A 1 0.05 8.67 -18.09
N LEU A 2 -0.65 9.48 -17.31
CA LEU A 2 -1.12 9.11 -15.96
C LEU A 2 -2.33 8.19 -16.11
N LEU A 3 -2.31 7.04 -15.43
CA LEU A 3 -3.34 5.99 -15.55
C LEU A 3 -4.21 5.88 -14.31
N SER A 4 -3.64 6.09 -13.13
CA SER A 4 -4.35 6.09 -11.87
C SER A 4 -3.58 6.88 -10.82
N ILE A 5 -4.30 7.43 -9.86
CA ILE A 5 -3.72 8.16 -8.74
C ILE A 5 -4.40 7.79 -7.43
N GLY A 6 -3.62 7.59 -6.38
CA GLY A 6 -4.10 7.34 -5.03
C GLY A 6 -4.93 8.49 -4.46
N ASP A 7 -5.88 8.16 -3.59
CA ASP A 7 -6.69 9.10 -2.81
C ASP A 7 -6.06 9.52 -1.48
N CYS A 8 -4.98 8.87 -1.04
CA CYS A 8 -4.24 9.20 0.18
C CYS A 8 -2.89 9.89 -0.11
N LEU A 9 -2.79 10.63 -1.21
CA LEU A 9 -1.56 11.36 -1.56
C LEU A 9 -1.53 12.73 -0.89
N PRO A 10 -0.56 12.99 0.02
CA PRO A 10 -0.35 14.32 0.55
C PRO A 10 0.11 15.29 -0.55
N TRP A 11 -0.28 16.55 -0.40
CA TRP A 11 0.18 17.62 -1.29
C TRP A 11 1.59 18.07 -0.95
N GLY A 12 2.33 18.54 -1.95
CA GLY A 12 3.67 19.10 -1.78
C GLY A 12 4.72 18.47 -2.68
N GLU A 13 5.97 18.71 -2.34
CA GLU A 13 7.14 18.23 -3.07
C GLU A 13 7.81 17.07 -2.34
N PHE A 14 8.10 16.01 -3.08
CA PHE A 14 8.67 14.77 -2.58
C PHE A 14 9.94 14.45 -3.38
N PRO A 15 11.13 14.47 -2.75
CA PRO A 15 12.34 13.94 -3.37
C PRO A 15 12.27 12.41 -3.47
N VAL A 16 12.99 11.87 -4.47
CA VAL A 16 13.16 10.42 -4.61
C VAL A 16 13.90 9.85 -3.40
N HIS A 17 13.38 8.75 -2.88
CA HIS A 17 13.95 7.99 -1.77
C HIS A 17 14.64 6.71 -2.29
N SER A 18 13.90 5.90 -3.05
CA SER A 18 14.40 4.61 -3.54
C SER A 18 13.80 4.25 -4.88
N CYS A 19 14.61 3.62 -5.74
CA CYS A 19 14.18 3.16 -7.06
C CYS A 19 14.30 1.64 -7.16
N PHE A 20 13.25 1.02 -7.67
CA PHE A 20 13.15 -0.39 -8.01
C PHE A 20 12.84 -0.53 -9.49
N THR A 21 12.94 -1.75 -10.02
CA THR A 21 12.68 -2.04 -11.44
C THR A 21 11.30 -1.54 -11.91
N LYS A 22 10.30 -1.55 -11.02
CA LYS A 22 8.90 -1.24 -11.36
C LYS A 22 8.25 -0.15 -10.48
N ALA A 23 9.04 0.47 -9.60
CA ALA A 23 8.54 1.43 -8.63
C ALA A 23 9.61 2.49 -8.30
N ILE A 24 9.20 3.74 -8.13
CA ILE A 24 10.01 4.82 -7.58
C ILE A 24 9.27 5.35 -6.36
N ASN A 25 9.91 5.27 -5.20
CA ASN A 25 9.35 5.77 -3.97
C ASN A 25 9.89 7.17 -3.72
N PHE A 26 8.99 8.09 -3.41
CA PHE A 26 9.28 9.45 -2.97
C PHE A 26 8.91 9.58 -1.50
N VAL A 27 9.63 10.43 -0.76
CA VAL A 27 9.40 10.58 0.68
C VAL A 27 9.40 12.04 1.11
N HIS A 28 8.44 12.43 1.95
CA HIS A 28 8.45 13.72 2.64
C HIS A 28 7.76 13.58 4.00
N ASN A 29 8.39 14.08 5.07
CA ASN A 29 7.87 14.03 6.44
C ASN A 29 7.39 12.64 6.92
N GLY A 30 8.00 11.56 6.42
CA GLY A 30 7.63 10.18 6.77
C GLY A 30 6.57 9.55 5.88
N ASP A 31 5.90 10.34 5.04
CA ASP A 31 4.96 9.83 4.03
C ASP A 31 5.72 9.29 2.83
N ILE A 32 5.30 8.12 2.34
CA ILE A 32 5.87 7.50 1.15
C ILE A 32 4.81 7.47 0.05
N ILE A 33 5.15 8.05 -1.11
CA ILE A 33 4.37 7.97 -2.33
C ILE A 33 5.11 7.09 -3.33
N SER A 34 4.41 6.14 -3.93
CA SER A 34 5.01 5.23 -4.90
C SER A 34 4.53 5.57 -6.31
N LEU A 35 5.43 6.02 -7.17
CA LEU A 35 5.21 5.96 -8.61
C LEU A 35 5.44 4.54 -9.06
N VAL A 36 4.52 3.93 -9.80
CA VAL A 36 4.56 2.52 -10.16
C VAL A 36 4.14 2.27 -11.61
N GLN A 37 4.66 1.17 -12.17
CA GLN A 37 4.21 0.67 -13.47
C GLN A 37 2.83 0.00 -13.35
N PRO A 38 2.07 -0.16 -14.45
CA PRO A 38 0.71 -0.70 -14.41
C PRO A 38 0.64 -2.12 -13.86
N VAL A 39 1.68 -2.92 -14.09
CA VAL A 39 1.80 -4.29 -13.57
C VAL A 39 1.86 -4.38 -12.04
N VAL A 40 2.22 -3.29 -11.34
CA VAL A 40 2.18 -3.23 -9.87
C VAL A 40 0.75 -2.95 -9.39
N GLY A 41 0.01 -2.14 -10.13
CA GLY A 41 -1.38 -1.82 -9.87
C GLY A 41 -1.59 -0.52 -9.06
N ALA A 42 -2.86 -0.10 -9.04
CA ALA A 42 -3.31 1.06 -8.30
C ALA A 42 -3.34 0.80 -6.78
N GLY A 43 -3.29 1.87 -6.00
CA GLY A 43 -3.35 1.83 -4.55
C GLY A 43 -3.46 3.25 -3.96
N PRO A 44 -3.81 3.37 -2.67
CA PRO A 44 -4.13 4.65 -2.04
C PRO A 44 -2.95 5.64 -2.01
N ALA A 45 -1.72 5.12 -1.97
CA ALA A 45 -0.49 5.93 -1.99
C ALA A 45 0.32 5.78 -3.29
N ASN A 46 -0.33 5.30 -4.37
CA ASN A 46 0.35 5.01 -5.63
C ASN A 46 -0.01 6.03 -6.72
N ILE A 47 0.94 6.34 -7.58
CA ILE A 47 0.75 7.03 -8.86
C ILE A 47 1.10 6.03 -9.95
N VAL A 48 0.15 5.69 -10.83
CA VAL A 48 0.38 4.70 -11.89
C VAL A 48 0.65 5.41 -13.21
N LEU A 49 1.82 5.16 -13.79
CA LEU A 49 2.19 5.67 -15.11
C LEU A 49 2.18 4.56 -16.16
N HIS A 50 1.82 4.94 -17.38
CA HIS A 50 2.04 4.10 -18.56
C HIS A 50 3.53 3.79 -18.75
N GLU A 51 3.85 2.57 -19.17
CA GLU A 51 5.24 2.07 -19.27
C GLU A 51 6.11 2.94 -20.20
N ASP A 52 5.58 3.42 -21.33
CA ASP A 52 6.31 4.32 -22.25
C ASP A 52 6.69 5.68 -21.63
N ALA A 53 6.05 6.06 -20.52
CA ALA A 53 6.38 7.27 -19.77
C ALA A 53 7.29 6.99 -18.57
N TRP A 54 7.68 5.74 -18.34
CA TRP A 54 8.51 5.34 -17.21
C TRP A 54 9.94 5.86 -17.36
N ARG A 55 10.40 6.65 -16.38
CA ARG A 55 11.74 7.27 -16.37
C ARG A 55 12.28 7.27 -14.94
N ASN A 56 13.58 7.51 -14.79
CA ASN A 56 14.24 7.69 -13.48
C ASN A 56 13.96 9.10 -12.93
N TYR A 57 12.70 9.37 -12.60
CA TYR A 57 12.26 10.64 -12.01
C TYR A 57 12.92 10.88 -10.65
N ARG A 58 13.28 12.12 -10.35
CA ARG A 58 13.98 12.49 -9.11
C ARG A 58 13.12 13.29 -8.14
N THR A 59 12.14 14.00 -8.66
CA THR A 59 11.25 14.88 -7.90
C THR A 59 9.82 14.62 -8.32
N LEU A 60 8.93 14.58 -7.34
CA LEU A 60 7.49 14.53 -7.50
C LEU A 60 6.89 15.75 -6.81
N TRP A 61 5.94 16.40 -7.45
CA TRP A 61 5.08 17.39 -6.81
C TRP A 61 3.62 17.00 -7.02
N VAL A 62 2.81 17.10 -5.96
CA VAL A 62 1.40 16.71 -5.95
C VAL A 62 0.54 17.91 -5.54
N SER A 63 -0.50 18.19 -6.32
CA SER A 63 -1.59 19.10 -5.98
C SER A 63 -2.94 18.40 -6.07
N ASP A 64 -4.00 19.18 -5.88
CA ASP A 64 -5.39 18.79 -6.10
C ASP A 64 -5.66 18.38 -7.55
N ASP A 65 -5.09 19.11 -8.52
CA ASP A 65 -5.43 19.00 -9.94
C ASP A 65 -4.34 18.39 -10.83
N ALA A 66 -3.14 18.17 -10.29
CA ALA A 66 -2.02 17.68 -11.08
C ALA A 66 -0.97 16.93 -10.24
N VAL A 67 -0.20 16.11 -10.95
CA VAL A 67 1.10 15.63 -10.49
C VAL A 67 2.18 16.11 -11.44
N GLN A 68 3.34 16.48 -10.90
CA GLN A 68 4.48 16.93 -11.69
C GLN A 68 5.69 16.07 -11.35
N LEU A 69 6.31 15.50 -12.39
CA LEU A 69 7.51 14.68 -12.24
C LEU A 69 8.68 15.34 -12.99
N ASP A 70 9.72 15.75 -12.27
CA ASP A 70 10.86 16.51 -12.81
C ASP A 70 10.43 17.67 -13.73
N GLY A 71 9.42 18.43 -13.30
CA GLY A 71 8.88 19.55 -14.05
C GLY A 71 7.80 19.18 -15.10
N ILE A 72 7.60 17.90 -15.42
CA ILE A 72 6.57 17.45 -16.37
C ILE A 72 5.23 17.34 -15.65
N ARG A 73 4.33 18.30 -15.91
CA ARG A 73 2.97 18.34 -15.33
C ARG A 73 2.03 17.40 -16.07
N MET A 74 1.25 16.63 -15.32
CA MET A 74 0.15 15.79 -15.79
C MET A 74 -1.10 16.12 -14.98
N SER A 75 -2.20 16.45 -15.65
CA SER A 75 -3.48 16.73 -15.01
C SER A 75 -4.07 15.45 -14.40
N ILE A 76 -4.67 15.61 -13.22
CA ILE A 76 -5.47 14.57 -12.57
C ILE A 76 -6.89 14.66 -13.11
N ASP A 77 -7.41 13.53 -13.58
CA ASP A 77 -8.82 13.34 -13.88
C ASP A 77 -9.46 12.59 -12.69
N GLU A 78 -10.61 13.03 -12.20
CA GLU A 78 -11.25 12.34 -11.06
C GLU A 78 -11.67 10.90 -11.39
N SER A 79 -11.89 10.57 -12.66
CA SER A 79 -12.19 9.21 -13.10
C SER A 79 -11.03 8.22 -12.93
N ILE A 80 -9.80 8.71 -12.77
CA ILE A 80 -8.62 7.87 -12.54
C ILE A 80 -8.20 7.80 -11.07
N ARG A 81 -8.91 8.50 -10.18
CA ARG A 81 -8.63 8.48 -8.74
C ARG A 81 -9.05 7.13 -8.15
N TYR A 82 -8.11 6.51 -7.44
CA TYR A 82 -8.34 5.29 -6.69
C TYR A 82 -9.29 5.60 -5.52
N ASP A 83 -10.21 4.69 -5.24
CA ASP A 83 -11.13 4.80 -4.11
C ASP A 83 -10.80 3.71 -3.10
N SER A 84 -10.15 4.12 -2.02
CA SER A 84 -9.77 3.25 -0.91
C SER A 84 -10.90 3.01 0.10
N VAL A 85 -12.04 3.69 -0.06
CA VAL A 85 -13.17 3.59 0.87
C VAL A 85 -13.89 2.26 0.69
N LEU A 86 -13.72 1.38 1.68
CA LEU A 86 -14.49 0.15 1.76
C LEU A 86 -15.92 0.45 2.23
N ARG A 87 -16.87 0.43 1.30
CA ARG A 87 -18.30 0.60 1.60
C ARG A 87 -18.92 -0.74 1.95
N LEU A 88 -19.01 -1.04 3.23
CA LEU A 88 -19.75 -2.19 3.73
C LEU A 88 -21.25 -1.90 3.66
N GLN A 89 -21.99 -2.72 2.92
CA GLN A 89 -23.45 -2.70 2.97
C GLN A 89 -23.91 -3.26 4.32
N ILE A 90 -25.17 -3.00 4.68
CA ILE A 90 -25.81 -3.69 5.80
C ILE A 90 -25.90 -5.16 5.40
N LEU A 91 -25.00 -5.97 5.94
CA LEU A 91 -24.97 -7.42 5.75
C LEU A 91 -25.79 -8.05 6.87
N ASP A 92 -26.53 -9.09 6.53
CA ASP A 92 -27.10 -9.93 7.58
C ASP A 92 -25.94 -10.59 8.35
N GLU A 93 -26.02 -10.50 9.68
CA GLU A 93 -24.95 -10.96 10.58
C GLU A 93 -24.57 -12.42 10.30
N ARG A 94 -25.58 -13.26 10.00
CA ARG A 94 -25.37 -14.69 9.74
C ARG A 94 -24.52 -14.94 8.49
N SER A 95 -24.84 -14.30 7.37
CA SER A 95 -24.06 -14.43 6.14
C SER A 95 -22.72 -13.74 6.27
N PHE A 96 -22.62 -12.63 7.00
CA PHE A 96 -21.33 -12.00 7.30
C PHE A 96 -20.40 -12.98 8.02
N ILE A 97 -20.86 -13.61 9.11
CA ILE A 97 -20.06 -14.59 9.86
C ILE A 97 -19.72 -15.82 9.01
N ALA A 98 -20.68 -16.33 8.23
CA ALA A 98 -20.44 -17.47 7.34
C ALA A 98 -19.39 -17.15 6.27
N ASN A 99 -19.50 -15.98 5.63
CA ASN A 99 -18.56 -15.54 4.61
C ASN A 99 -17.18 -15.21 5.19
N LEU A 100 -17.12 -14.66 6.40
CA LEU A 100 -15.87 -14.39 7.10
C LEU A 100 -15.11 -15.69 7.40
N ALA A 101 -15.82 -16.74 7.83
CA ALA A 101 -15.22 -18.05 8.05
C ALA A 101 -14.66 -18.65 6.75
N ILE A 102 -15.37 -18.50 5.63
CA ILE A 102 -14.89 -18.93 4.31
C ILE A 102 -13.66 -18.12 3.89
N LEU A 103 -13.71 -16.79 4.04
CA LEU A 103 -12.60 -15.91 3.73
C LEU A 103 -11.34 -16.27 4.53
N GLU A 104 -11.48 -16.56 5.82
CA GLU A 104 -10.37 -16.97 6.67
C GLU A 104 -9.70 -18.26 6.16
N GLN A 105 -10.51 -19.26 5.80
CA GLN A 105 -10.02 -20.53 5.25
C GLN A 105 -9.27 -20.31 3.93
N GLU A 106 -9.87 -19.58 2.99
CA GLU A 106 -9.28 -19.29 1.68
C GLU A 106 -8.00 -18.44 1.81
N LEU A 107 -8.02 -17.45 2.69
CA LEU A 107 -6.86 -16.60 2.97
C LEU A 107 -5.68 -17.44 3.48
N PHE A 108 -5.91 -18.34 4.43
CA PHE A 108 -4.86 -19.20 4.98
C PHE A 108 -4.36 -20.25 4.00
N ALA A 109 -5.24 -20.78 3.15
CA ALA A 109 -4.88 -21.74 2.12
C ALA A 109 -4.01 -21.09 1.02
N ALA A 110 -4.34 -19.87 0.62
CA ALA A 110 -3.64 -19.15 -0.45
C ALA A 110 -2.40 -18.36 0.03
N ALA A 111 -2.25 -18.13 1.34
CA ALA A 111 -1.20 -17.27 1.90
C ALA A 111 0.23 -17.74 1.52
N PRO A 112 1.01 -16.90 0.82
CA PRO A 112 2.42 -17.18 0.54
C PRO A 112 3.23 -17.38 1.81
N ALA A 113 4.33 -18.15 1.72
CA ALA A 113 5.16 -18.47 2.89
C ALA A 113 5.76 -17.23 3.59
N GLU A 114 6.00 -16.16 2.82
CA GLU A 114 6.60 -14.90 3.29
C GLU A 114 5.54 -13.82 3.59
N SER A 115 4.26 -14.19 3.59
CA SER A 115 3.17 -13.26 3.93
C SER A 115 3.10 -12.96 5.43
N MET A 116 2.35 -11.90 5.78
CA MET A 116 2.09 -11.51 7.17
C MET A 116 0.92 -12.27 7.82
N VAL A 117 0.50 -13.41 7.25
CA VAL A 117 -0.63 -14.21 7.78
C VAL A 117 -0.43 -14.67 9.23
N PHE A 118 0.83 -14.72 9.69
CA PHE A 118 1.20 -15.01 11.08
C PHE A 118 0.68 -13.97 12.10
N LEU A 119 0.27 -12.78 11.64
CA LEU A 119 -0.39 -11.77 12.48
C LEU A 119 -1.82 -12.20 12.87
N LEU A 120 -2.49 -12.96 12.00
CA LEU A 120 -3.84 -13.47 12.20
C LEU A 120 -3.82 -14.85 12.85
N GLU A 121 -2.91 -15.73 12.42
CA GLU A 121 -2.87 -17.12 12.83
C GLU A 121 -1.42 -17.54 13.22
N PRO A 122 -1.12 -17.62 14.54
CA PRO A 122 0.23 -17.86 15.06
C PRO A 122 0.94 -19.10 14.55
N ARG A 123 0.22 -20.16 14.12
CA ARG A 123 0.87 -21.38 13.59
C ARG A 123 1.71 -21.10 12.34
N PHE A 124 1.45 -19.99 11.63
CA PHE A 124 2.25 -19.58 10.46
C PHE A 124 3.57 -18.88 10.81
N ARG A 125 3.85 -18.57 12.09
CA ARG A 125 5.11 -17.92 12.52
C ARG A 125 6.36 -18.75 12.17
N GLN A 126 6.22 -20.07 12.11
CA GLN A 126 7.33 -20.98 11.83
C GLN A 126 7.78 -21.01 10.36
N LYS A 127 7.07 -20.30 9.45
CA LYS A 127 7.46 -20.22 8.03
C LYS A 127 8.62 -19.25 7.76
N ALA A 128 9.05 -18.42 8.73
CA ALA A 128 10.16 -17.49 8.56
C ALA A 128 11.52 -18.23 8.53
N ARG A 129 12.10 -18.36 7.33
CA ARG A 129 13.31 -19.17 7.07
C ARG A 129 14.63 -18.48 7.40
N SER A 130 14.67 -17.15 7.48
CA SER A 130 15.91 -16.37 7.67
C SER A 130 15.88 -15.55 8.98
N GLY A 131 17.07 -15.20 9.50
CA GLY A 131 17.18 -14.32 10.67
C GLY A 131 16.53 -12.95 10.45
N PHE A 132 16.64 -12.41 9.24
CA PHE A 132 15.94 -11.19 8.84
C PHE A 132 14.42 -11.34 8.92
N ALA A 133 13.86 -12.41 8.35
CA ALA A 133 12.42 -12.64 8.35
C ALA A 133 11.86 -12.79 9.78
N LYS A 134 12.63 -13.40 10.69
CA LYS A 134 12.26 -13.50 12.12
C LYS A 134 12.22 -12.13 12.80
N ALA A 135 13.29 -11.34 12.68
CA ALA A 135 13.33 -9.99 13.26
C ALA A 135 12.23 -9.08 12.68
N LEU A 136 11.95 -9.20 11.38
CA LEU A 136 10.86 -8.46 10.74
C LEU A 136 9.48 -8.89 11.27
N ALA A 137 9.24 -10.20 11.43
CA ALA A 137 8.00 -10.71 11.98
C ALA A 137 7.76 -10.25 13.43
N GLU A 138 8.81 -10.22 14.26
CA GLU A 138 8.73 -9.69 15.63
C GLU A 138 8.34 -8.21 15.66
N ARG A 139 8.93 -7.39 14.77
CA ARG A 139 8.57 -5.98 14.65
C ARG A 139 7.11 -5.79 14.21
N PHE A 140 6.63 -6.57 13.25
CA PHE A 140 5.24 -6.51 12.81
C PHE A 140 4.27 -6.94 13.92
N LEU A 141 4.62 -7.97 14.72
CA LEU A 141 3.81 -8.38 15.86
C LEU A 141 3.70 -7.27 16.92
N ALA A 142 4.82 -6.60 17.23
CA ALA A 142 4.83 -5.47 18.14
C ALA A 142 3.96 -4.32 17.64
N ALA A 143 4.10 -3.94 16.36
CA ALA A 143 3.26 -2.91 15.74
C ALA A 143 1.77 -3.29 15.72
N ALA A 144 1.44 -4.54 15.42
CA ALA A 144 0.06 -5.02 15.42
C ALA A 144 -0.57 -5.06 16.83
N ALA A 145 0.22 -5.14 17.90
CA ALA A 145 -0.27 -4.98 19.27
C ALA A 145 -0.69 -3.52 19.51
N LEU A 146 0.17 -2.56 19.16
CA LEU A 146 -0.12 -1.13 19.26
C LEU A 146 -1.39 -0.72 18.50
N ILE A 147 -1.57 -1.22 17.27
CA ILE A 147 -2.78 -0.96 16.47
C ILE A 147 -4.04 -1.51 17.16
N ARG A 148 -3.96 -2.71 17.74
CA ARG A 148 -5.10 -3.33 18.45
C ARG A 148 -5.46 -2.59 19.73
N GLU A 149 -4.47 -2.01 20.38
CA GLU A 149 -4.62 -1.18 21.58
C GLU A 149 -5.02 0.26 21.25
N ASN A 150 -5.13 0.60 19.95
CA ASN A 150 -5.41 1.94 19.43
C ASN A 150 -4.35 2.98 19.87
N ASP A 151 -3.14 2.52 20.18
CA ASP A 151 -2.02 3.33 20.68
C ASP A 151 -1.06 3.65 19.53
N PHE A 152 -1.42 4.66 18.76
CA PHE A 152 -0.62 5.13 17.62
C PHE A 152 0.51 6.09 18.03
N ALA A 153 0.58 6.46 19.31
CA ALA A 153 1.57 7.39 19.83
C ALA A 153 2.66 6.61 20.56
N GLY A 154 3.74 6.29 19.84
CA GLY A 154 5.01 6.05 20.52
C GLY A 154 5.35 7.31 21.31
N SER A 155 5.22 7.24 22.63
CA SER A 155 5.86 8.17 23.58
C SER A 155 7.36 8.25 23.35
#